data_AF-A0A1B6IZT4-F1
#
_entry.id   AF-A0A1B6IZT4-F1
#
_cell.length_a   1.000
_cell.length_b   1.000
_cell.length_c   1.000
_cell.angle_alpha   90.00
_cell.angle_beta   90.00
_cell.angle_gamma   90.00
#
_symmetry.space_group_name_H-M   'P 1'
#
loop_
_entity.id
_entity.type
_entity.pdbx_description
1 polymer ?
#
loop_
_entity_poly.entity_id
_entity_poly.type
_entity_poly.pdbx_seq_one_letter_code
_entity_poly.pdbx_strand_id
1 'polypeptide(L)'
;MMELEIPAWLDEEFLKAVLQGGDDNPRVSIVKFTVKPAVAQGDNYSSLIFRSSVLYKTEESDTEHCVSLIIKAPHTKGFAAEFFSSLDVFSKEKRIYTELLPKMCKILNQQFYPNMFTCPVE
;
A
#
# COMPACT_ATOMS: atom_id res chain seq x y z
N MET A 1 6.35 -23.47 -11.55
CA MET A 1 5.91 -22.06 -11.64
C MET A 1 6.26 -21.41 -10.32
N MET A 2 6.98 -20.28 -10.32
CA MET A 2 7.34 -19.57 -9.09
C MET A 2 6.15 -18.70 -8.69
N GLU A 3 5.57 -18.97 -7.53
CA GLU A 3 4.59 -18.08 -6.91
C GLU A 3 5.27 -16.76 -6.53
N LEU A 4 4.52 -15.66 -6.57
CA LEU A 4 5.04 -14.36 -6.12
C LEU A 4 5.30 -14.44 -4.62
N GLU A 5 6.56 -14.43 -4.22
CA GLU A 5 6.95 -14.43 -2.82
C GLU A 5 6.53 -13.13 -2.14
N ILE A 6 5.87 -13.26 -0.98
CA ILE A 6 5.49 -12.13 -0.15
C ILE A 6 6.78 -11.58 0.49
N PRO A 7 7.10 -10.29 0.32
CA PRO A 7 8.29 -9.72 0.91
C PRO A 7 8.26 -9.78 2.43
N ALA A 8 9.39 -10.07 3.06
CA ALA A 8 9.48 -10.17 4.52
C ALA A 8 9.12 -8.86 5.26
N TRP A 9 9.30 -7.71 4.62
CA TRP A 9 8.93 -6.41 5.19
C TRP A 9 7.41 -6.16 5.20
N LEU A 10 6.61 -6.96 4.47
CA LEU A 10 5.15 -6.84 4.44
C LEU A 10 4.54 -7.71 5.55
N ASP A 11 4.82 -7.33 6.79
CA ASP A 11 4.47 -8.05 8.01
C ASP A 11 3.48 -7.27 8.90
N GLU A 12 3.28 -7.76 10.12
CA GLU A 12 2.39 -7.14 11.10
C GLU A 12 2.84 -5.73 11.49
N GLU A 13 4.14 -5.51 11.67
CA GLU A 13 4.69 -4.22 12.10
C GLU A 13 4.48 -3.17 11.01
N PHE A 14 4.73 -3.53 9.75
CA PHE A 14 4.43 -2.68 8.61
C PHE A 14 2.95 -2.32 8.56
N LEU A 15 2.05 -3.30 8.65
CA LEU A 15 0.60 -3.06 8.56
C LEU A 15 0.10 -2.21 9.73
N LYS A 16 0.63 -2.42 10.93
CA LYS A 16 0.36 -1.59 12.10
C LYS A 16 0.77 -0.14 11.84
N ALA A 17 1.99 0.09 11.35
CA ALA A 17 2.48 1.43 11.06
C ALA A 17 1.66 2.12 9.94
N VAL A 18 1.26 1.40 8.89
CA VAL A 18 0.38 1.91 7.83
C VAL A 18 -0.98 2.35 8.37
N LEU A 19 -1.60 1.53 9.23
CA LEU A 19 -2.93 1.83 9.79
C LEU A 19 -2.89 2.93 10.85
N GLN A 20 -1.78 3.04 11.57
CA GLN A 20 -1.57 4.13 12.51
C GLN A 20 -1.25 5.44 11.76
N GLY A 21 -0.53 5.40 10.65
CA GLY A 21 -0.31 6.55 9.75
C GLY A 21 0.64 7.66 10.24
N GLY A 22 0.88 7.76 11.56
CA GLY A 22 1.76 8.74 12.23
C GLY A 22 1.64 8.70 13.76
N ASP A 23 2.46 9.48 14.47
CA ASP A 23 2.56 9.45 15.95
C ASP A 23 1.32 10.03 16.66
N ASP A 24 0.57 10.91 16.02
CA ASP A 24 -0.60 11.59 16.60
C ASP A 24 -1.90 10.75 16.58
N ASN A 25 -1.86 9.54 16.00
CA ASN A 25 -3.05 8.69 15.86
C ASN A 25 -3.16 7.65 16.98
N PRO A 26 -4.40 7.19 17.29
CA PRO A 26 -4.61 6.12 18.25
C PRO A 26 -3.78 4.89 17.88
N ARG A 27 -3.15 4.28 18.87
CA ARG A 27 -2.36 3.08 18.65
C ARG A 27 -3.24 1.95 18.14
N VAL A 28 -2.73 1.26 17.14
CA VAL A 28 -3.39 0.15 16.46
C VAL A 28 -2.78 -1.16 16.90
N SER A 29 -3.61 -2.18 17.13
CA SER A 29 -3.18 -3.57 17.30
C SER A 29 -3.77 -4.44 16.19
N ILE A 30 -2.95 -5.28 15.59
CA ILE A 30 -3.39 -6.21 14.55
C ILE A 30 -3.90 -7.48 15.23
N VAL A 31 -5.12 -7.89 14.92
CA VAL A 31 -5.70 -9.14 15.43
C VAL A 31 -5.32 -10.30 14.52
N LYS A 32 -5.44 -10.09 13.20
CA LYS A 32 -4.99 -11.02 12.16
C LYS A 32 -4.90 -10.31 10.83
N PHE A 33 -4.06 -10.82 9.95
CA PHE A 33 -4.01 -10.36 8.57
C PHE A 33 -3.71 -11.50 7.60
N THR A 34 -4.02 -11.28 6.33
CA THR A 34 -3.64 -12.16 5.22
C THR A 34 -3.06 -11.33 4.11
N VAL A 35 -1.97 -11.78 3.50
CA VAL A 35 -1.36 -11.14 2.33
C VAL A 35 -1.37 -12.12 1.16
N LYS A 36 -1.75 -11.64 -0.02
CA LYS A 36 -1.73 -12.42 -1.26
C LYS A 36 -1.50 -11.52 -2.47
N PRO A 37 -1.10 -12.06 -3.64
CA PRO A 37 -1.13 -11.32 -4.89
C PRO A 37 -2.52 -10.70 -5.13
N ALA A 38 -2.57 -9.43 -5.49
CA ALA A 38 -3.84 -8.73 -5.72
C ALA A 38 -4.45 -8.99 -7.09
N VAL A 39 -3.61 -9.38 -8.05
CA VAL A 39 -3.94 -9.54 -9.48
C VAL A 39 -3.31 -10.84 -10.00
N ALA A 40 -3.80 -11.31 -11.16
CA ALA A 40 -3.23 -12.47 -11.83
C ALA A 40 -1.82 -12.16 -12.37
N GLN A 41 -1.07 -13.21 -12.70
CA GLN A 41 0.24 -13.06 -13.32
C GLN A 41 0.13 -12.30 -14.65
N GLY A 42 0.97 -11.28 -14.85
CA GLY A 42 0.94 -10.44 -16.05
C GLY A 42 0.12 -9.16 -15.90
N ASP A 43 -0.82 -9.11 -14.95
CA ASP A 43 -1.65 -7.93 -14.66
C ASP A 43 -1.02 -7.00 -13.62
N ASN A 44 0.18 -7.34 -13.13
CA ASN A 44 0.92 -6.53 -12.15
C ASN A 44 1.73 -5.39 -12.80
N TYR A 45 1.82 -5.38 -14.14
CA TYR A 45 2.45 -4.33 -14.95
C TYR A 45 3.83 -3.90 -14.43
N SER A 46 3.94 -2.65 -13.96
CA SER A 46 5.20 -2.04 -13.51
C SER A 46 5.55 -2.29 -12.05
N SER A 47 4.75 -3.09 -11.34
CA SER A 47 4.86 -3.21 -9.88
C SER A 47 4.60 -4.63 -9.41
N LEU A 48 4.99 -4.90 -8.16
CA LEU A 48 4.46 -6.00 -7.37
C LEU A 48 3.20 -5.49 -6.67
N ILE A 49 2.07 -6.17 -6.81
CA ILE A 49 0.80 -5.72 -6.24
C ILE A 49 0.24 -6.79 -5.31
N PHE A 50 0.13 -6.43 -4.03
CA PHE A 50 -0.40 -7.29 -2.98
C PHE A 50 -1.73 -6.75 -2.46
N ARG A 51 -2.60 -7.66 -2.02
CA ARG A 51 -3.79 -7.32 -1.25
C ARG A 51 -3.61 -7.86 0.16
N SER A 52 -3.79 -6.98 1.14
CA SER A 52 -3.84 -7.37 2.55
C SER A 52 -5.25 -7.15 3.11
N SER A 53 -5.83 -8.18 3.73
CA SER A 53 -7.02 -8.01 4.57
C SER A 53 -6.54 -8.00 6.02
N VAL A 54 -6.85 -6.93 6.73
CA VAL A 54 -6.33 -6.67 8.08
C VAL A 54 -7.50 -6.47 9.02
N LEU A 55 -7.57 -7.31 10.06
CA LEU A 55 -8.45 -7.12 11.20
C LEU A 55 -7.64 -6.47 12.32
N TYR A 56 -8.11 -5.34 12.85
CA TYR A 56 -7.37 -4.55 13.83
C TYR A 56 -8.30 -3.92 14.88
N LYS A 57 -7.72 -3.48 15.99
CA LYS A 57 -8.40 -2.69 17.04
C LYS A 57 -7.64 -1.41 17.31
N THR A 58 -8.34 -0.38 17.78
CA THR A 58 -7.72 0.85 18.30
C THR A 58 -7.66 0.79 19.82
N GLU A 59 -6.70 1.46 20.47
CA GLU A 59 -6.65 1.49 21.94
C GLU A 59 -7.90 2.12 22.60
N GLU A 60 -8.65 2.92 21.85
CA GLU A 60 -9.86 3.60 22.33
C GLU A 60 -11.09 2.70 22.42
N SER A 61 -11.09 1.55 21.73
CA SER A 61 -12.26 0.68 21.65
C SER A 61 -11.88 -0.78 21.40
N ASP A 62 -12.58 -1.69 22.07
CA ASP A 62 -12.42 -3.12 21.86
C ASP A 62 -13.10 -3.64 20.57
N THR A 63 -13.73 -2.73 19.81
CA THR A 63 -14.34 -3.01 18.51
C THR A 63 -13.29 -3.40 17.48
N GLU A 64 -13.52 -4.52 16.80
CA GLU A 64 -12.70 -4.95 15.68
C GLU A 64 -13.11 -4.24 14.38
N HIS A 65 -12.10 -3.75 13.67
CA HIS A 65 -12.22 -3.10 12.37
C HIS A 65 -11.55 -3.93 11.30
N CYS A 66 -12.12 -3.98 10.10
CA CYS A 66 -11.55 -4.68 8.95
C CYS A 66 -11.28 -3.71 7.80
N VAL A 67 -10.09 -3.81 7.22
CA VAL A 67 -9.68 -3.01 6.06
C VAL A 67 -8.99 -3.89 5.02
N SER A 68 -9.25 -3.59 3.74
CA SER A 68 -8.60 -4.25 2.61
C SER A 68 -7.68 -3.25 1.91
N LEU A 69 -6.37 -3.48 2.01
CA LEU A 69 -5.32 -2.62 1.47
C LEU A 69 -4.81 -3.17 0.13
N ILE A 70 -4.51 -2.27 -0.80
CA ILE A 70 -3.67 -2.56 -1.97
C ILE A 70 -2.29 -1.99 -1.68
N ILE A 71 -1.28 -2.86 -1.69
CA ILE A 71 0.12 -2.50 -1.48
C ILE A 71 0.84 -2.66 -2.82
N LYS A 72 1.42 -1.57 -3.31
CA LYS A 72 2.27 -1.60 -4.51
C LYS A 72 3.72 -1.42 -4.10
N ALA A 73 4.59 -2.28 -4.62
CA ALA A 73 6.02 -2.22 -4.39
C ALA A 73 6.79 -2.26 -5.72
N PRO A 74 7.97 -1.62 -5.81
CA PRO A 74 8.81 -1.71 -6.99
C PRO A 74 9.42 -3.12 -7.13
N HIS A 75 9.79 -3.47 -8.35
CA HIS A 75 10.72 -4.58 -8.57
C HIS A 75 12.10 -4.18 -8.04
N THR A 76 12.73 -5.07 -7.26
CA THR A 76 14.05 -4.80 -6.65
C THR A 76 15.20 -5.56 -7.30
N LYS A 77 14.90 -6.51 -8.20
CA LYS A 77 15.90 -7.36 -8.86
C LYS A 77 15.54 -7.62 -10.32
N GLY A 78 16.57 -7.84 -11.13
CA GLY A 78 16.46 -8.25 -12.54
C GLY A 78 16.05 -7.11 -13.48
N PHE A 79 15.89 -7.46 -14.75
CA PHE A 79 15.61 -6.51 -15.84
C PHE A 79 14.43 -5.57 -15.57
N ALA A 80 13.35 -6.08 -14.98
CA ALA A 80 12.18 -5.25 -14.66
C ALA A 80 12.51 -4.12 -13.68
N ALA A 81 13.36 -4.38 -12.67
CA ALA A 81 13.80 -3.36 -11.71
C ALA A 81 14.59 -2.26 -12.41
N GLU A 82 15.57 -2.63 -13.24
CA GLU A 82 16.41 -1.69 -13.99
C GLU A 82 15.59 -0.85 -14.98
N PHE A 83 14.71 -1.51 -15.74
CA PHE A 83 13.88 -0.86 -16.75
C PHE A 83 12.90 0.14 -16.12
N PHE A 84 12.12 -0.26 -15.11
CA PHE A 84 11.14 0.64 -14.48
C PHE A 84 11.81 1.73 -13.64
N SER A 85 12.99 1.47 -13.08
CA SER A 85 13.80 2.50 -12.42
C SER A 85 14.27 3.56 -13.42
N SER A 86 14.77 3.18 -14.60
CA SER A 86 15.19 4.14 -15.64
C SER A 86 14.06 5.05 -16.15
N LEU A 87 12.83 4.59 -16.04
CA LEU A 87 11.63 5.34 -16.43
C LEU A 87 11.04 6.16 -15.29
N ASP A 88 11.59 6.03 -14.08
CA ASP A 88 11.13 6.69 -12.85
C ASP A 88 9.63 6.45 -12.57
N VAL A 89 9.16 5.23 -12.84
CA VAL A 89 7.72 4.91 -12.78
C VAL A 89 7.16 5.08 -11.36
N PHE A 90 7.90 4.60 -10.36
CA PHE A 90 7.43 4.62 -8.97
C PHE A 90 7.32 6.04 -8.41
N SER A 91 8.31 6.91 -8.66
CA SER A 91 8.26 8.31 -8.21
C SER A 91 7.15 9.09 -8.91
N LYS A 92 6.93 8.85 -10.21
CA LYS A 92 5.80 9.43 -10.95
C LYS A 92 4.45 8.99 -10.38
N GLU A 93 4.29 7.69 -10.09
CA GLU A 93 3.09 7.16 -9.47
C GLU A 93 2.83 7.79 -8.09
N LYS A 94 3.85 7.87 -7.22
CA LYS A 94 3.75 8.54 -5.92
C LYS A 94 3.24 9.97 -6.09
N ARG A 95 3.84 10.74 -7.00
CA ARG A 95 3.44 12.12 -7.28
C ARG A 95 2.00 12.25 -7.80
N ILE A 96 1.52 11.29 -8.59
CA ILE A 96 0.12 11.27 -9.03
C ILE A 96 -0.81 11.23 -7.81
N TYR A 97 -0.55 10.33 -6.87
CA TYR A 97 -1.40 10.15 -5.69
C TYR A 97 -1.23 11.27 -4.64
N THR A 98 -0.01 11.72 -4.36
CA THR A 98 0.25 12.69 -3.28
C THR A 98 0.09 14.15 -3.69
N GLU A 99 0.24 14.48 -4.98
CA GLU A 99 0.19 15.88 -5.43
C GLU A 99 -0.90 16.14 -6.47
N LEU A 100 -0.95 15.35 -7.54
CA LEU A 100 -1.77 15.68 -8.72
C LEU A 100 -3.26 15.40 -8.47
N LEU A 101 -3.61 14.20 -8.01
CA LEU A 101 -5.00 13.81 -7.75
C LEU A 101 -5.67 14.73 -6.71
N PRO A 102 -5.04 15.08 -5.57
CA PRO A 102 -5.61 16.05 -4.63
C PRO A 102 -5.90 17.42 -5.28
N LYS A 103 -4.98 17.93 -6.12
CA LYS A 103 -5.18 19.20 -6.83
C LYS A 103 -6.33 19.11 -7.84
N MET A 104 -6.41 18.02 -8.59
CA MET A 104 -7.50 17.78 -9.55
C MET A 104 -8.86 17.70 -8.83
N CYS A 105 -8.94 16.98 -7.72
CA CYS A 105 -10.17 16.86 -6.93
C CYS A 105 -10.62 18.21 -6.37
N LYS A 106 -9.69 19.06 -5.95
CA LYS A 106 -9.99 20.43 -5.48
C LYS A 106 -10.57 21.30 -6.60
N ILE A 107 -10.04 21.21 -7.81
CA ILE A 107 -10.54 21.97 -8.98
C ILE A 107 -11.94 21.49 -9.38
N LEU A 108 -12.14 20.18 -9.39
CA LEU A 108 -13.41 19.55 -9.79
C LEU A 108 -14.46 19.52 -8.68
N ASN A 109 -14.08 19.87 -7.45
CA ASN A 109 -14.89 19.74 -6.24
C ASN A 109 -15.50 18.33 -6.08
N GLN A 110 -14.73 17.31 -6.43
CA GLN A 110 -15.14 15.91 -6.38
C GLN A 110 -13.95 15.01 -6.06
N GLN A 111 -14.11 14.10 -5.12
CA GLN A 111 -13.10 13.08 -4.82
C GLN A 111 -13.33 11.85 -5.70
N PHE A 112 -12.29 11.42 -6.42
CA PHE A 112 -12.33 10.25 -7.31
C PHE A 112 -11.07 9.39 -7.25
N TYR A 113 -10.29 9.50 -6.17
CA TYR A 113 -9.11 8.68 -5.91
C TYR A 113 -9.29 7.82 -4.65
N PRO A 114 -8.61 6.66 -4.54
CA PRO A 114 -8.71 5.81 -3.37
C PRO A 114 -8.18 6.51 -2.11
N ASN A 115 -8.68 6.10 -0.94
CA ASN A 115 -8.07 6.50 0.31
C ASN A 115 -6.61 6.03 0.36
N MET A 116 -5.73 6.95 0.74
CA MET A 116 -4.29 6.72 0.82
C MET A 116 -3.88 6.57 2.28
N PHE A 117 -2.92 5.68 2.51
CA PHE A 117 -2.27 5.49 3.80
C PHE A 117 -0.80 5.88 3.69
N THR A 118 -0.23 6.36 4.79
CA THR A 118 1.20 6.65 4.87
C THR A 118 2.00 5.36 4.70
N CYS A 119 3.05 5.39 3.88
CA CYS A 119 4.00 4.29 3.77
C CYS A 119 5.11 4.50 4.82
N PRO A 120 5.31 3.56 5.77
CA PRO A 120 6.33 3.69 6.81
C PRO A 120 7.75 3.38 6.33
N VAL A 121 7.88 2.80 5.13
CA VAL A 121 9.14 2.50 4.47
C VAL A 121 9.37 3.59 3.41
N GLU A 122 10.16 4.59 3.76
CA GLU A 122 10.71 5.58 2.81
C GLU A 122 12.23 5.60 2.88
#